data_AF-A0A061HXK9-F1
#
_entry.id   AF-A0A061HXK9-F1
#
_cell.length_a   1.000
_cell.length_b   1.000
_cell.length_c   1.000
_cell.angle_alpha   90.00
_cell.angle_beta   90.00
_cell.angle_gamma   90.00
#
_symmetry.space_group_name_H-M   'P 1'
#
loop_
_entity.id
_entity.type
_entity.pdbx_description
1 polymer ?
#
loop_
_entity_poly.entity_id
_entity_poly.type
_entity_poly.pdbx_seq_one_letter_code
_entity_poly.pdbx_strand_id
1 'polypeptide(L)'
;MRSFLLSLAALRDNHTHSDIQVKLFVVPADEAQARIPYARVNHNKYMVTERAVYIGTSNWSGSYFTETAGTSLLVTQNGHDGLRSQLEDVFLRDWNSLYSHNLDTAADSVGNACRLL
;
A
#
# COMPACT_ATOMS: atom_id res chain seq x y z
N MET A 1 11.97 -6.88 -4.74
CA MET A 1 10.60 -6.38 -4.54
C MET A 1 9.72 -6.43 -5.79
N ARG A 2 10.13 -5.95 -6.98
CA ARG A 2 9.28 -6.01 -8.20
C ARG A 2 8.72 -7.41 -8.51
N SER A 3 9.54 -8.46 -8.44
CA SER A 3 9.08 -9.84 -8.64
C SER A 3 8.03 -10.29 -7.61
N PHE A 4 8.11 -9.78 -6.38
CA PHE A 4 7.12 -10.05 -5.34
C PHE A 4 5.78 -9.38 -5.67
N LEU A 5 5.79 -8.10 -6.06
CA LEU A 5 4.56 -7.41 -6.49
C LEU A 5 3.93 -8.05 -7.73
N LEU A 6 4.75 -8.50 -8.69
CA LEU A 6 4.27 -9.26 -9.85
C LEU A 6 3.68 -10.61 -9.46
N SER A 7 4.28 -11.31 -8.49
CA SER A 7 3.72 -12.57 -7.99
C SER A 7 2.36 -12.39 -7.32
N LEU A 8 2.13 -11.26 -6.63
CA LEU A 8 0.82 -10.92 -6.07
C LEU A 8 -0.19 -10.60 -7.17
N ALA A 9 0.19 -9.79 -8.16
CA ALA A 9 -0.67 -9.47 -9.29
C ALA A 9 -1.07 -10.71 -10.11
N ALA A 10 -0.19 -11.71 -10.19
CA ALA A 10 -0.46 -12.98 -10.86
C ALA A 10 -1.49 -13.87 -10.15
N LEU A 11 -1.86 -13.56 -8.89
CA LEU A 11 -2.92 -14.27 -8.16
C LEU A 11 -4.32 -13.82 -8.57
N ARG A 12 -4.44 -12.78 -9.39
CA ARG A 12 -5.73 -12.38 -9.96
C ARG A 12 -6.24 -13.49 -10.87
N ASP A 13 -7.39 -14.04 -10.55
CA ASP A 13 -7.97 -15.16 -11.26
C ASP A 13 -9.51 -15.04 -11.36
N ASN A 14 -9.98 -14.92 -12.60
CA ASN A 14 -11.41 -14.80 -12.88
C ASN A 14 -12.17 -16.12 -12.66
N HIS A 15 -11.48 -17.28 -12.70
CA HIS A 15 -12.14 -18.57 -12.48
C HIS A 15 -12.50 -18.78 -11.01
N THR A 16 -11.67 -18.28 -10.09
CA THR A 16 -11.94 -18.32 -8.64
C THR A 16 -12.66 -17.08 -8.11
N HIS A 17 -13.03 -16.12 -8.98
CA HIS A 17 -13.56 -14.81 -8.61
C HIS A 17 -12.63 -14.02 -7.65
N SER A 18 -11.32 -14.27 -7.72
CA SER A 18 -10.32 -13.59 -6.91
C SER A 18 -9.80 -12.36 -7.65
N ASP A 19 -10.21 -11.16 -7.22
CA ASP A 19 -9.70 -9.90 -7.79
C ASP A 19 -8.61 -9.31 -6.89
N ILE A 20 -7.35 -9.59 -7.22
CA ILE A 20 -6.20 -8.99 -6.56
C ILE A 20 -5.63 -7.91 -7.47
N GLN A 21 -5.58 -6.69 -6.97
CA GLN A 21 -5.03 -5.54 -7.68
C GLN A 21 -3.81 -5.02 -6.93
N VAL A 22 -2.77 -4.64 -7.70
CA VAL A 22 -1.52 -4.12 -7.16
C VAL A 22 -1.17 -2.84 -7.89
N LYS A 23 -0.91 -1.77 -7.13
CA LYS A 23 -0.42 -0.49 -7.63
C LYS A 23 0.81 -0.04 -6.84
N LEU A 24 1.63 0.78 -7.48
CA LEU A 24 2.78 1.43 -6.88
C LEU A 24 2.44 2.87 -6.52
N PHE A 25 2.58 3.23 -5.25
CA PHE A 25 2.40 4.61 -4.79
C PHE A 25 3.74 5.36 -4.79
N VAL A 26 3.80 6.48 -5.51
CA VAL A 26 5.01 7.31 -5.66
C VAL A 26 4.80 8.65 -4.96
N VAL A 27 5.56 8.90 -3.89
CA VAL A 27 5.54 10.21 -3.23
C VAL A 27 6.23 11.23 -4.15
N PRO A 28 5.55 12.32 -4.57
CA PRO A 28 6.17 13.33 -5.41
C PRO A 28 7.33 14.00 -4.69
N ALA A 29 8.39 14.30 -5.43
CA ALA A 29 9.58 14.99 -4.95
C ALA A 29 10.11 15.95 -6.03
N ASP A 30 10.58 17.13 -5.61
CA ASP A 30 11.40 17.99 -6.47
C ASP A 30 12.86 17.49 -6.53
N GLU A 31 13.69 18.11 -7.38
CA GLU A 31 15.09 17.70 -7.56
C GLU A 31 15.93 17.79 -6.29
N ALA A 32 15.64 18.74 -5.40
CA ALA A 32 16.39 18.87 -4.15
C ALA A 32 15.96 17.79 -3.16
N GLN A 33 14.65 17.53 -3.06
CA GLN A 33 14.06 16.49 -2.23
C GLN A 33 14.50 15.09 -2.67
N ALA A 34 14.59 14.83 -3.98
CA ALA A 34 15.01 13.55 -4.53
C ALA A 34 16.47 13.19 -4.19
N ARG A 35 17.30 14.19 -3.85
CA ARG A 35 18.69 13.98 -3.40
C ARG A 35 18.80 13.46 -1.98
N ILE A 36 17.72 13.49 -1.19
CA ILE A 36 17.73 13.03 0.21
C ILE A 36 17.08 11.64 0.27
N PRO A 37 17.87 10.56 0.38
CA PRO A 37 17.33 9.21 0.40
C PRO A 37 16.38 9.00 1.58
N TYR A 38 15.28 8.28 1.35
CA TYR A 38 14.32 7.84 2.36
C TYR A 38 13.58 8.94 3.14
N ALA A 39 13.81 10.22 2.82
CA ALA A 39 13.14 11.34 3.48
C ALA A 39 11.65 11.47 3.08
N ARG A 40 11.26 10.89 1.93
CA ARG A 40 9.90 10.96 1.39
C ARG A 40 9.42 9.56 1.03
N VAL A 41 8.73 8.91 1.96
CA VAL A 41 8.18 7.57 1.78
C VAL A 41 6.75 7.53 2.30
N ASN A 42 5.88 6.78 1.61
CA ASN A 42 4.62 6.35 2.20
C ASN A 42 4.91 5.10 3.04
N HIS A 43 4.81 5.23 4.36
CA HIS A 43 5.19 4.17 5.30
C HIS A 43 3.99 3.68 6.12
N ASN A 44 2.80 3.75 5.55
CA ASN A 44 1.57 3.33 6.20
C ASN A 44 1.53 1.80 6.38
N LYS A 45 1.06 1.34 7.54
CA LYS A 45 0.71 -0.07 7.76
C LYS A 45 -0.70 -0.14 8.32
N TYR A 46 -1.66 -0.22 7.41
CA TYR A 46 -3.05 -0.43 7.75
C TYR A 46 -3.70 -1.39 6.77
N MET A 47 -4.84 -1.91 7.17
CA MET A 47 -5.76 -2.65 6.32
C MET A 47 -7.17 -2.19 6.66
N VAL A 48 -8.00 -2.01 5.65
CA VAL A 48 -9.42 -1.71 5.80
C VAL A 48 -10.23 -2.81 5.11
N THR A 49 -11.29 -3.27 5.78
CA THR A 49 -12.27 -4.21 5.24
C THR A 49 -13.65 -3.58 5.34
N GLU A 50 -14.70 -4.26 4.90
CA GLU A 50 -16.10 -3.80 5.03
C GLU A 50 -16.55 -3.62 6.47
N ARG A 51 -15.86 -4.27 7.43
CA ARG A 51 -16.32 -4.36 8.83
C ARG A 51 -15.32 -3.81 9.85
N ALA A 52 -14.05 -3.75 9.50
CA ALA A 52 -13.00 -3.43 10.45
C ALA A 52 -11.86 -2.65 9.81
N VAL A 53 -11.09 -2.01 10.68
CA VAL A 53 -9.83 -1.36 10.33
C VAL A 53 -8.73 -1.81 11.26
N TYR A 54 -7.58 -2.12 10.68
CA TYR A 54 -6.35 -2.48 11.38
C TYR A 54 -5.30 -1.41 11.12
N ILE A 55 -4.67 -0.90 12.16
CA ILE A 55 -3.53 0.02 12.08
C ILE A 55 -2.43 -0.57 12.95
N GLY A 56 -1.23 -0.72 12.40
CA GLY A 56 -0.13 -1.39 13.12
C GLY A 56 1.23 -0.75 12.88
N THR A 57 2.23 -1.30 13.58
CA THR A 57 3.65 -0.91 13.41
C THR A 57 4.39 -1.83 12.44
N SER A 58 3.88 -3.04 12.21
CA SER A 58 4.55 -4.10 11.46
C SER A 58 4.25 -4.05 9.96
N ASN A 59 5.26 -4.31 9.13
CA ASN A 59 5.08 -4.50 7.69
C ASN A 59 4.42 -5.85 7.39
N TRP A 60 3.87 -5.99 6.19
CA TRP A 60 3.17 -7.21 5.73
C TRP A 60 4.12 -8.27 5.12
N SER A 61 5.40 -8.27 5.50
CA SER A 61 6.35 -9.32 5.09
C SER A 61 6.42 -10.42 6.14
N GLY A 62 6.60 -11.67 5.71
CA GLY A 62 6.59 -12.86 6.59
C GLY A 62 7.48 -12.74 7.83
N SER A 63 8.68 -12.17 7.71
CA SER A 63 9.61 -11.97 8.84
C SER A 63 9.03 -11.11 9.96
N TYR A 64 8.14 -10.15 9.68
CA TYR A 64 7.52 -9.34 10.72
C TYR A 64 6.54 -10.13 11.61
N PHE A 65 6.09 -11.30 11.15
CA PHE A 65 5.23 -12.20 11.92
C PHE A 65 6.03 -13.15 12.83
N THR A 66 7.28 -13.45 12.49
CA THR A 66 8.08 -14.49 13.16
C THR A 66 9.29 -13.96 13.91
N GLU A 67 9.83 -12.80 13.51
CA GLU A 67 11.12 -12.29 13.97
C GLU A 67 11.01 -10.93 14.67
N THR A 68 9.85 -10.27 14.62
CA THR A 68 9.67 -8.93 15.18
C THR A 68 8.49 -8.87 16.13
N ALA A 69 8.57 -7.95 17.10
CA ALA A 69 7.44 -7.57 17.94
C ALA A 69 6.86 -6.24 17.43
N GLY A 70 5.54 -6.14 17.44
CA GLY A 70 4.81 -4.94 17.05
C GLY A 70 3.54 -4.76 17.87
N THR A 71 2.90 -3.61 17.71
CA THR A 71 1.59 -3.34 18.30
C THR A 71 0.62 -2.93 17.21
N SER A 72 -0.66 -3.12 17.48
CA SER A 72 -1.73 -2.78 16.55
C SER A 72 -3.04 -2.45 17.25
N LEU A 73 -3.80 -1.59 16.59
CA LEU A 73 -5.17 -1.25 16.94
C LEU A 73 -6.10 -1.89 15.90
N LEU A 74 -7.03 -2.71 16.37
CA LEU A 74 -8.13 -3.25 15.59
C LEU A 74 -9.43 -2.59 16.04
N VAL A 75 -10.14 -1.95 15.12
CA VAL A 75 -11.43 -1.32 15.39
C VAL A 75 -12.50 -1.93 14.49
N THR A 76 -13.56 -2.43 15.13
CA THR A 76 -14.78 -2.90 14.46
C THR A 76 -15.90 -1.93 14.82
N GLN A 77 -16.52 -1.33 13.82
CA GLN A 77 -17.59 -0.35 14.01
C GLN A 77 -18.78 -0.70 13.12
N ASN A 78 -19.98 -0.58 13.69
CA ASN A 78 -21.23 -0.69 12.95
C ASN A 78 -21.76 0.72 12.65
N GLY A 79 -22.14 0.98 11.40
CA GLY A 79 -22.66 2.28 10.96
C GLY A 79 -21.72 3.05 10.02
N HIS A 80 -22.22 4.15 9.48
CA HIS A 80 -21.47 5.05 8.60
C HIS A 80 -20.69 6.10 9.42
N ASP A 81 -19.67 6.71 8.82
CA ASP A 81 -18.88 7.85 9.35
C ASP A 81 -17.93 7.59 10.54
N GLY A 82 -17.62 6.31 10.84
CA GLY A 82 -16.61 5.93 11.83
C GLY A 82 -15.15 5.95 11.32
N LEU A 83 -14.20 5.55 12.18
CA LEU A 83 -12.77 5.47 11.84
C LEU A 83 -12.53 4.53 10.65
N ARG A 84 -13.32 3.44 10.56
CA ARG A 84 -13.27 2.53 9.42
C ARG A 84 -13.54 3.26 8.10
N SER A 85 -14.60 4.07 8.02
CA SER A 85 -14.95 4.81 6.81
C SER A 85 -13.90 5.89 6.50
N GLN A 86 -13.43 6.60 7.52
CA GLN A 86 -12.38 7.61 7.34
C GLN A 86 -11.08 7.01 6.78
N LEU A 87 -10.69 5.79 7.21
CA LEU A 87 -9.49 5.15 6.67
C LEU A 87 -9.72 4.55 5.28
N GLU A 88 -10.93 4.12 4.97
CA GLU A 88 -11.31 3.80 3.58
C GLU A 88 -11.17 5.03 2.67
N ASP A 89 -11.59 6.21 3.11
CA ASP A 89 -11.44 7.46 2.35
C ASP A 89 -9.95 7.79 2.11
N VAL A 90 -9.09 7.59 3.10
CA VAL A 90 -7.63 7.74 2.95
C VAL A 90 -7.09 6.74 1.93
N PHE A 91 -7.51 5.48 2.01
CA PHE A 91 -7.13 4.46 1.04
C PHE A 91 -7.56 4.84 -0.38
N LEU A 92 -8.83 5.18 -0.58
CA LEU A 92 -9.38 5.52 -1.90
C LEU A 92 -8.76 6.81 -2.46
N ARG A 93 -8.49 7.81 -1.62
CA ARG A 93 -7.75 9.02 -2.01
C ARG A 93 -6.39 8.65 -2.60
N ASP A 94 -5.62 7.82 -1.91
CA ASP A 94 -4.28 7.43 -2.37
C ASP A 94 -4.35 6.50 -3.59
N TRP A 95 -5.25 5.51 -3.55
CA TRP A 95 -5.43 4.49 -4.58
C TRP A 95 -5.84 5.05 -5.94
N ASN A 96 -6.69 6.08 -5.93
CA ASN A 96 -7.22 6.75 -7.12
C ASN A 96 -6.44 8.03 -7.48
N SER A 97 -5.39 8.37 -6.74
CA SER A 97 -4.56 9.54 -7.05
C SER A 97 -3.68 9.34 -8.29
N LEU A 98 -3.20 10.44 -8.85
CA LEU A 98 -2.17 10.46 -9.90
C LEU A 98 -0.81 9.90 -9.46
N TYR A 99 -0.64 9.64 -8.16
CA TYR A 99 0.57 9.09 -7.55
C TYR A 99 0.53 7.56 -7.46
N SER A 100 -0.60 6.93 -7.82
CA SER A 100 -0.79 5.49 -7.78
C SER A 100 -0.78 4.92 -9.19
N HIS A 101 0.25 4.14 -9.51
CA HIS A 101 0.54 3.65 -10.85
C HIS A 101 0.36 2.14 -10.94
N ASN A 102 -0.18 1.65 -12.06
CA ASN A 102 -0.17 0.21 -12.32
C ASN A 102 1.28 -0.26 -12.53
N LEU A 103 1.56 -1.52 -12.20
CA LEU A 103 2.92 -2.08 -12.26
C LEU A 103 3.55 -2.03 -13.66
N ASP A 104 2.74 -2.02 -14.72
CA ASP A 104 3.20 -1.97 -16.10
C ASP A 104 3.56 -0.55 -16.56
N THR A 105 2.88 0.48 -16.05
CA THR A 105 3.07 1.88 -16.43
C THR A 105 4.23 2.55 -15.69
N ALA A 106 4.62 2.01 -14.54
CA ALA A 106 5.71 2.52 -13.71
C ALA A 106 7.10 2.28 -14.31
N ALA A 107 7.25 1.34 -15.26
CA ALA A 107 8.52 1.06 -15.92
C ALA A 107 8.94 2.17 -16.91
N ASP A 108 7.97 2.82 -17.56
CA ASP A 108 8.23 3.76 -18.66
C ASP A 108 8.18 5.24 -18.23
N SER A 109 7.51 5.57 -17.13
CA SER A 109 7.23 6.96 -16.72
C SER A 109 8.09 7.49 -15.56
N VAL A 110 8.74 6.60 -14.80
CA VAL A 110 9.46 6.97 -13.57
C VAL A 110 10.90 6.43 -13.64
N GLY A 111 11.71 7.02 -14.52
CA GLY A 111 13.12 6.68 -14.65
C GLY A 111 13.82 6.63 -13.29
N ASN A 112 14.51 5.52 -12.99
CA ASN A 112 15.36 5.23 -11.82
C ASN A 112 14.84 5.59 -10.40
N ALA A 113 13.65 6.18 -10.24
CA ALA A 113 13.14 6.66 -8.95
C ALA A 113 12.23 5.65 -8.24
N CYS A 114 11.80 4.58 -8.92
CA CYS A 114 11.16 3.44 -8.25
C CYS A 114 12.20 2.49 -7.65
N ARG A 115 12.95 2.95 -6.65
CA ARG A 115 13.59 2.05 -5.69
C ARG A 115 12.53 1.64 -4.67
N LEU A 116 11.80 0.58 -5.02
CA LEU A 116 10.92 -0.16 -4.13
C LEU A 116 11.75 -0.79 -3.00
N LEU A 117 11.67 -0.21 -1.80
CA LEU A 117 12.09 -0.86 -0.55
C LEU A 117 11.17 -2.03 -0.23
#